data_AF-A0A533SGC7-F1
#
_entry.id   AF-A0A533SGC7-F1
#
_cell.length_a   1.000
_cell.length_b   1.000
_cell.length_c   1.000
_cell.angle_alpha   90.00
_cell.angle_beta   90.00
_cell.angle_gamma   90.00
#
_symmetry.space_group_name_H-M   'P 1'
#
loop_
_entity.id
_entity.type
_entity.pdbx_description
1 polymer ?
#
loop_
_entity_poly.entity_id
_entity_poly.type
_entity_poly.pdbx_seq_one_letter_code
_entity_poly.pdbx_strand_id
1 'polypeptide(L)'
;MKNHCFTGILLAIFLLATSCGQPAVAMAAAAPAEPTERVADAPDSAPRCLTNATPHTTSEWLVYHDIVTDEAGNILPWVNPGNLCDSYDHIIRLVFEWWLNMERNPDEPDIPYYLMHMTWEPPSPYFDAQGLGGDQLAMAMSSWRLYYAYSGDQRAIADMVLMADHILDHGLSPATDLWPNIPYPYNYDPDHLDILNGDFMYGEHIAQTDKAGSIGYELIYLYKITGNPRYLQAAVAIANTLAQYTEAGDESTSPLPFRVHTVTGAHNVGLGNMYTTNFTGLLMLWEELQNVNAGNLAQYGVAHQRILDWLRTYPVHNNVYGAFFEDGPGFTNTQINAVTLAMYIMEHPTIWGSTWQADARSVLD
;
A
#
# COMPACT_ATOMS: atom_id res chain seq x y z
N MET A 1 -20.13 -41.77 33.73
CA MET A 1 -20.29 -42.54 34.99
C MET A 1 -19.47 -43.81 34.91
N LYS A 2 -18.70 -44.09 35.98
CA LYS A 2 -17.79 -45.23 36.26
C LYS A 2 -16.29 -45.04 35.93
N ASN A 3 -15.60 -44.60 37.00
CA ASN A 3 -14.17 -44.69 37.29
C ASN A 3 -13.74 -46.12 37.66
N HIS A 4 -12.44 -46.41 37.48
CA HIS A 4 -11.43 -47.06 38.38
C HIS A 4 -10.12 -47.09 37.56
N CYS A 5 -9.01 -46.39 37.83
CA CYS A 5 -8.16 -46.17 39.01
C CYS A 5 -7.43 -47.44 39.51
N PHE A 6 -6.12 -47.54 39.23
CA PHE A 6 -5.04 -48.05 40.10
C PHE A 6 -3.67 -47.69 39.47
N THR A 7 -2.94 -46.65 39.92
CA THR A 7 -1.92 -46.54 40.99
C THR A 7 -0.57 -47.25 40.72
N GLY A 8 0.55 -46.50 40.76
CA GLY A 8 1.90 -47.08 40.90
C GLY A 8 3.12 -46.16 40.69
N ILE A 9 3.46 -45.34 41.70
CA ILE A 9 4.82 -45.06 42.26
C ILE A 9 5.88 -44.41 41.30
N LEU A 10 6.30 -43.14 41.38
CA LEU A 10 6.96 -42.31 42.42
C LEU A 10 8.40 -42.73 42.79
N LEU A 11 9.41 -42.07 42.20
CA LEU A 11 10.71 -41.85 42.84
C LEU A 11 11.28 -40.49 42.43
N ALA A 12 11.48 -39.63 43.43
CA ALA A 12 12.25 -38.40 43.37
C ALA A 12 13.66 -38.67 43.89
N ILE A 13 14.69 -37.99 43.36
CA ILE A 13 15.88 -37.56 44.10
C ILE A 13 16.40 -36.25 43.50
N PHE A 14 16.63 -35.30 44.40
CA PHE A 14 17.24 -33.99 44.27
C PHE A 14 18.74 -34.07 43.94
N LEU A 15 19.24 -33.08 43.19
CA LEU A 15 20.55 -32.50 43.46
C LEU A 15 20.56 -31.01 43.11
N LEU A 16 20.67 -30.19 44.16
CA LEU A 16 21.04 -28.78 44.14
C LEU A 16 22.55 -28.67 43.96
N ALA A 17 22.98 -27.78 43.07
CA ALA A 17 24.26 -27.10 43.18
C ALA A 17 24.10 -25.65 42.76
N THR A 18 24.30 -24.78 43.74
CA THR A 18 24.38 -23.32 43.69
C THR A 18 25.72 -22.81 43.13
N SER A 19 25.71 -21.53 42.76
CA SER A 19 26.83 -20.62 42.46
C SER A 19 27.17 -20.52 40.97
N CYS A 20 27.38 -19.35 40.37
CA CYS A 20 27.61 -18.00 40.88
C CYS A 20 26.98 -17.00 39.89
N GLY A 21 26.55 -15.85 40.42
CA GLY A 21 25.99 -14.77 39.64
C GLY A 21 26.98 -14.20 38.63
N GLN A 22 26.49 -13.98 37.41
CA GLN A 22 26.97 -12.89 36.59
C GLN A 22 25.86 -11.83 36.53
N PRO A 23 26.18 -10.54 36.66
CA PRO A 23 25.19 -9.50 36.51
C PRO A 23 24.62 -9.57 35.10
N ALA A 24 23.30 -9.47 34.99
CA ALA A 24 22.65 -9.21 33.72
C ALA A 24 23.23 -7.90 33.17
N VAL A 25 24.10 -8.01 32.16
CA VAL A 25 24.46 -6.88 31.33
C VAL A 25 23.17 -6.53 30.60
N ALA A 26 22.51 -5.46 31.04
CA ALA A 26 21.52 -4.79 30.24
C ALA A 26 22.22 -4.41 28.92
N MET A 27 22.03 -5.21 27.88
CA MET A 27 22.34 -4.77 26.53
C MET A 27 21.36 -3.63 26.27
N ALA A 28 21.87 -2.40 26.38
CA ALA A 28 21.20 -1.24 25.86
C ALA A 28 20.73 -1.59 24.45
N ALA A 29 19.44 -1.36 24.18
CA ALA A 29 18.92 -1.36 22.83
C ALA A 29 19.91 -0.56 21.97
N ALA A 30 20.42 -1.18 20.91
CA ALA A 30 21.25 -0.47 19.95
C ALA A 30 20.45 0.78 19.57
N ALA A 31 21.04 1.95 19.79
CA ALA A 31 20.49 3.19 19.28
C ALA A 31 20.18 2.96 17.80
N PRO A 32 19.05 3.48 17.28
CA PRO A 32 18.78 3.43 15.84
C PRO A 32 20.05 3.90 15.15
N ALA A 33 20.50 3.13 14.15
CA ALA A 33 21.64 3.53 13.34
C ALA A 33 21.44 4.99 12.96
N GLU A 34 22.42 5.84 13.27
CA GLU A 34 22.41 7.22 12.81
C GLU A 34 22.06 7.18 11.32
N PRO A 35 21.15 8.07 10.86
CA PRO A 35 20.82 8.11 9.44
C PRO A 35 22.13 8.14 8.69
N THR A 36 22.35 7.14 7.83
CA THR A 36 23.52 7.06 6.98
C THR A 36 23.77 8.46 6.48
N GLU A 37 24.90 9.04 6.89
CA GLU A 37 25.28 10.40 6.57
C GLU A 37 24.97 10.55 5.08
N ARG A 38 23.97 11.39 4.73
CA ARG A 38 23.78 11.77 3.33
C ARG A 38 25.17 12.18 2.91
N VAL A 39 25.71 11.52 1.90
CA VAL A 39 26.90 12.02 1.22
C VAL A 39 26.59 13.49 0.98
N ALA A 40 27.31 14.37 1.68
CA ALA A 40 27.02 15.78 1.66
C ALA A 40 26.97 16.18 0.19
N ASP A 41 25.81 16.66 -0.26
CA ASP A 41 25.69 17.24 -1.59
C ASP A 41 26.83 18.23 -1.72
N ALA A 42 27.58 18.11 -2.82
CA ALA A 42 28.69 19.00 -3.10
C ALA A 42 28.22 20.45 -2.88
N PRO A 43 28.95 21.27 -2.10
CA PRO A 43 28.55 22.64 -1.89
C PRO A 43 28.57 23.36 -3.25
N ASP A 44 27.50 24.07 -3.57
CA ASP A 44 27.35 24.95 -4.74
C ASP A 44 27.21 24.29 -6.13
N SER A 45 26.31 23.33 -6.30
CA SER A 45 25.54 23.34 -7.56
C SER A 45 24.24 24.09 -7.31
N ALA A 46 24.10 25.29 -7.90
CA ALA A 46 22.83 26.02 -7.94
C ALA A 46 21.67 25.05 -8.27
N PRO A 47 20.48 25.24 -7.69
CA PRO A 47 19.35 24.37 -7.99
C PRO A 47 19.20 24.23 -9.51
N ARG A 48 19.20 22.98 -10.03
CA ARG A 48 19.07 22.65 -11.46
C ARG A 48 17.69 23.02 -12.04
N CYS A 49 17.01 23.97 -11.42
CA CYS A 49 15.66 24.42 -11.72
C CYS A 49 15.65 25.50 -12.80
N LEU A 50 16.66 26.36 -12.84
CA LEU A 50 16.73 27.44 -13.82
C LEU A 50 17.08 26.87 -15.18
N THR A 51 16.28 27.19 -16.18
CA THR A 51 16.62 26.93 -17.57
C THR A 51 17.19 28.21 -18.18
N ASN A 52 18.25 28.07 -18.95
CA ASN A 52 18.71 29.15 -19.84
C ASN A 52 18.04 29.04 -21.22
N ALA A 53 16.95 28.27 -21.32
CA ALA A 53 16.27 28.00 -22.58
C ALA A 53 15.43 29.20 -22.97
N THR A 54 15.49 29.59 -24.24
CA THR A 54 14.54 30.54 -24.82
C THR A 54 13.28 29.76 -25.21
N PRO A 55 12.12 30.01 -24.58
CA PRO A 55 10.91 29.28 -24.91
C PRO A 55 10.41 29.65 -26.32
N HIS A 56 10.12 28.62 -27.12
CA HIS A 56 9.55 28.74 -28.44
C HIS A 56 8.18 28.08 -28.47
N THR A 57 7.12 28.88 -28.69
CA THR A 57 5.76 28.36 -28.90
C THR A 57 5.63 27.83 -30.32
N THR A 58 5.21 26.58 -30.46
CA THR A 58 4.93 25.95 -31.75
C THR A 58 3.47 26.21 -32.16
N SER A 59 3.11 25.82 -33.39
CA SER A 59 1.71 25.86 -33.85
C SER A 59 0.94 24.58 -33.50
N GLU A 60 1.58 23.60 -32.88
CA GLU A 60 0.99 22.32 -32.49
C GLU A 60 0.51 22.37 -31.04
N TRP A 61 -0.54 21.61 -30.72
CA TRP A 61 -1.22 21.67 -29.43
C TRP A 61 -1.04 20.36 -28.68
N LEU A 62 -0.79 20.45 -27.36
CA LEU A 62 -0.83 19.33 -26.43
C LEU A 62 -2.01 19.52 -25.48
N VAL A 63 -3.06 18.72 -25.71
CA VAL A 63 -4.35 18.77 -25.00
C VAL A 63 -5.03 20.14 -25.11
N TYR A 64 -4.68 21.10 -24.24
CA TYR A 64 -5.33 22.41 -24.12
C TYR A 64 -4.39 23.60 -24.37
N HIS A 65 -3.10 23.36 -24.63
CA HIS A 65 -2.09 24.41 -24.76
C HIS A 65 -1.23 24.24 -26.02
N ASP A 66 -0.78 25.35 -26.61
CA ASP A 66 0.31 25.32 -27.61
C ASP A 66 1.55 24.69 -26.99
N ILE A 67 2.25 23.84 -27.73
CA ILE A 67 3.50 23.23 -27.26
C ILE A 67 4.57 24.32 -27.15
N VAL A 68 5.27 24.35 -26.01
CA VAL A 68 6.44 25.21 -25.79
C VAL A 68 7.68 24.34 -25.73
N THR A 69 8.72 24.68 -26.50
CA THR A 69 9.99 23.94 -26.49
C THR A 69 11.19 24.84 -26.23
N ASP A 70 12.31 24.24 -25.85
CA ASP A 70 13.64 24.87 -25.91
C ASP A 70 14.20 24.91 -27.35
N GLU A 71 15.41 25.45 -27.52
CA GLU A 71 16.09 25.51 -28.82
C GLU A 71 16.45 24.12 -29.39
N ALA A 72 16.51 23.08 -28.55
CA ALA A 72 16.78 21.70 -28.95
C ALA A 72 15.49 20.91 -29.28
N GLY A 73 14.32 21.52 -29.10
CA GLY A 73 13.02 20.90 -29.34
C GLY A 73 12.49 20.06 -28.17
N ASN A 74 13.10 20.14 -26.99
CA ASN A 74 12.55 19.49 -25.79
C ASN A 74 11.37 20.30 -25.25
N ILE A 75 10.33 19.62 -24.77
CA ILE A 75 9.14 20.26 -24.21
C ILE A 75 9.48 20.97 -22.90
N LEU A 76 9.06 22.22 -22.78
CA LEU A 76 9.15 23.05 -21.56
C LEU A 76 7.77 23.17 -20.89
N PRO A 77 7.72 23.34 -19.56
CA PRO A 77 6.46 23.55 -18.85
C PRO A 77 5.86 24.94 -19.16
N TRP A 78 4.52 25.02 -19.14
CA TRP A 78 3.79 26.26 -19.45
C TRP A 78 3.82 27.33 -18.35
N VAL A 79 3.94 26.92 -17.08
CA VAL A 79 3.82 27.83 -15.93
C VAL A 79 5.01 28.78 -15.85
N ASN A 80 6.22 28.22 -15.80
CA ASN A 80 7.45 28.98 -15.80
C ASN A 80 8.55 28.19 -16.54
N PRO A 81 8.67 28.35 -17.87
CA PRO A 81 9.67 27.62 -18.65
C PRO A 81 11.12 27.97 -18.25
N GLY A 82 11.34 29.17 -17.66
CA GLY A 82 12.64 29.61 -17.15
C GLY A 82 13.01 29.05 -15.77
N ASN A 83 12.04 28.48 -15.04
CA ASN A 83 12.24 27.87 -13.73
C ASN A 83 11.36 26.62 -13.58
N LEU A 84 11.95 25.45 -13.83
CA LEU A 84 11.28 24.16 -13.75
C LEU A 84 10.71 23.88 -12.36
N CYS A 85 11.38 24.33 -11.30
CA CYS A 85 10.92 24.07 -9.94
C CYS A 85 9.66 24.86 -9.59
N ASP A 86 9.51 26.09 -10.08
CA ASP A 86 8.25 26.82 -9.93
C ASP A 86 7.12 26.10 -10.67
N SER A 87 7.41 25.53 -11.85
CA SER A 87 6.43 24.79 -12.63
C SER A 87 6.00 23.49 -11.93
N TYR A 88 6.96 22.74 -11.37
CA TYR A 88 6.67 21.52 -10.61
C TYR A 88 5.93 21.82 -9.30
N ASP A 89 6.36 22.83 -8.52
CA ASP A 89 5.67 23.26 -7.30
C ASP A 89 4.24 23.70 -7.61
N HIS A 90 4.04 24.48 -8.68
CA HIS A 90 2.71 24.94 -9.08
C HIS A 90 1.76 23.77 -9.37
N ILE A 91 2.18 22.78 -10.17
CA ILE A 91 1.32 21.64 -10.52
C ILE A 91 0.97 20.82 -9.27
N ILE A 92 1.97 20.54 -8.42
CA ILE A 92 1.76 19.78 -7.18
C ILE A 92 0.76 20.53 -6.29
N ARG A 93 0.97 21.83 -6.05
CA ARG A 93 0.06 22.64 -5.22
C ARG A 93 -1.31 22.79 -5.83
N LEU A 94 -1.43 22.94 -7.15
CA LEU A 94 -2.72 23.06 -7.81
C LEU A 94 -3.59 21.83 -7.58
N VAL A 95 -3.02 20.63 -7.73
CA VAL A 95 -3.72 19.36 -7.49
C VAL A 95 -4.10 19.21 -6.02
N PHE A 96 -3.16 19.46 -5.10
CA PHE A 96 -3.42 19.29 -3.67
C PHE A 96 -4.34 20.36 -3.09
N GLU A 97 -4.27 21.61 -3.55
CA GLU A 97 -5.26 22.61 -3.12
C GLU A 97 -6.67 22.24 -3.59
N TRP A 98 -6.84 21.57 -4.73
CA TRP A 98 -8.16 21.06 -5.09
C TRP A 98 -8.63 19.96 -4.12
N TRP A 99 -7.79 18.95 -3.87
CA TRP A 99 -8.15 17.85 -2.98
C TRP A 99 -8.38 18.27 -1.52
N LEU A 100 -7.47 19.07 -0.96
CA LEU A 100 -7.53 19.54 0.43
C LEU A 100 -8.66 20.55 0.69
N ASN A 101 -9.26 21.11 -0.37
CA ASN A 101 -10.43 21.98 -0.28
C ASN A 101 -11.65 21.38 -1.00
N MET A 102 -11.62 20.09 -1.33
CA MET A 102 -12.78 19.43 -1.93
C MET A 102 -13.98 19.60 -0.99
N GLU A 103 -15.13 19.87 -1.60
CA GLU A 103 -16.36 20.01 -0.83
C GLU A 103 -16.69 18.72 -0.07
N ARG A 104 -17.33 18.88 1.08
CA ARG A 104 -17.90 17.75 1.80
C ARG A 104 -19.17 17.28 1.12
N ASN A 105 -19.61 16.07 1.44
CA ASN A 105 -20.85 15.52 0.91
C ASN A 105 -22.04 16.43 1.34
N PRO A 106 -22.84 16.99 0.41
CA PRO A 106 -24.01 17.82 0.71
C PRO A 106 -25.02 17.21 1.68
N ASP A 107 -25.33 15.92 1.56
CA ASP A 107 -26.34 15.25 2.39
C ASP A 107 -25.72 14.66 3.68
N GLU A 108 -24.41 14.43 3.68
CA GLU A 108 -23.63 13.91 4.80
C GLU A 108 -22.40 14.78 5.08
N PRO A 109 -22.58 16.03 5.53
CA PRO A 109 -21.49 17.02 5.64
C PRO A 109 -20.43 16.66 6.69
N ASP A 110 -20.57 15.56 7.41
CA ASP A 110 -19.56 15.02 8.31
C ASP A 110 -18.53 14.14 7.58
N ILE A 111 -18.85 13.63 6.38
CA ILE A 111 -18.01 12.75 5.55
C ILE A 111 -17.51 13.52 4.31
N PRO A 112 -16.18 13.63 4.11
CA PRO A 112 -15.62 14.18 2.87
C PRO A 112 -16.06 13.40 1.63
N TYR A 113 -16.34 14.10 0.53
CA TYR A 113 -16.86 13.50 -0.71
C TYR A 113 -15.97 12.38 -1.25
N TYR A 114 -14.64 12.56 -1.17
CA TYR A 114 -13.65 11.58 -1.66
C TYR A 114 -13.61 10.26 -0.88
N LEU A 115 -14.31 10.15 0.26
CA LEU A 115 -14.40 8.89 1.00
C LEU A 115 -15.52 7.97 0.50
N MET A 116 -16.46 8.49 -0.29
CA MET A 116 -17.68 7.77 -0.66
C MET A 116 -17.87 7.58 -2.16
N HIS A 117 -17.32 8.49 -2.97
CA HIS A 117 -17.62 8.53 -4.40
C HIS A 117 -16.35 8.37 -5.25
N MET A 118 -16.42 7.51 -6.26
CA MET A 118 -15.33 7.31 -7.21
C MET A 118 -15.15 8.48 -8.19
N THR A 119 -16.22 9.24 -8.46
CA THR A 119 -16.22 10.34 -9.43
C THR A 119 -16.73 11.63 -8.79
N TRP A 120 -16.01 12.73 -9.04
CA TRP A 120 -16.48 14.07 -8.72
C TRP A 120 -17.13 14.73 -9.93
N GLU A 121 -18.30 15.35 -9.75
CA GLU A 121 -19.05 16.03 -10.81
C GLU A 121 -19.36 17.50 -10.48
N PRO A 122 -19.01 18.47 -11.36
CA PRO A 122 -19.48 19.85 -11.24
C PRO A 122 -20.77 20.10 -12.04
N PRO A 123 -21.74 20.85 -11.49
CA PRO A 123 -21.86 21.28 -10.09
C PRO A 123 -22.43 20.15 -9.21
N SER A 124 -21.73 19.82 -8.13
CA SER A 124 -22.30 19.15 -6.94
C SER A 124 -23.60 19.89 -6.54
N PRO A 125 -24.71 19.17 -6.28
CA PRO A 125 -24.73 18.01 -5.39
C PRO A 125 -25.07 16.67 -6.08
N TYR A 126 -24.82 16.51 -7.38
CA TYR A 126 -25.05 15.20 -8.00
C TYR A 126 -23.94 14.24 -7.58
N PHE A 127 -24.35 13.17 -6.91
CA PHE A 127 -23.47 12.11 -6.45
C PHE A 127 -23.36 11.04 -7.51
N ASP A 128 -22.14 10.52 -7.69
CA ASP A 128 -22.00 9.20 -8.27
C ASP A 128 -22.66 8.19 -7.33
N ALA A 129 -23.67 7.47 -7.83
CA ALA A 129 -24.35 6.43 -7.07
C ALA A 129 -23.43 5.21 -6.83
N GLN A 130 -22.29 5.14 -7.52
CA GLN A 130 -21.29 4.12 -7.30
C GLN A 130 -20.37 4.52 -6.15
N GLY A 131 -20.16 3.58 -5.23
CA GLY A 131 -19.24 3.73 -4.11
C GLY A 131 -17.77 3.85 -4.51
N LEU A 132 -16.96 4.27 -3.55
CA LEU A 132 -15.51 4.30 -3.67
C LEU A 132 -14.96 2.86 -3.75
N GLY A 133 -13.91 2.66 -4.56
CA GLY A 133 -13.45 1.31 -4.92
C GLY A 133 -11.96 1.10 -5.05
N GLY A 134 -11.54 -0.14 -4.83
CA GLY A 134 -10.21 -0.64 -5.15
C GLY A 134 -9.13 -0.13 -4.18
N ASP A 135 -7.99 0.28 -4.74
CA ASP A 135 -6.82 0.73 -3.97
C ASP A 135 -6.82 2.26 -3.76
N GLN A 136 -7.93 2.95 -4.04
CA GLN A 136 -7.99 4.41 -4.13
C GLN A 136 -7.56 5.11 -2.84
N LEU A 137 -8.05 4.66 -1.67
CA LEU A 137 -7.65 5.25 -0.39
C LEU A 137 -6.19 4.97 -0.04
N ALA A 138 -5.65 3.80 -0.39
CA ALA A 138 -4.22 3.51 -0.20
C ALA A 138 -3.36 4.45 -1.05
N MET A 139 -3.69 4.56 -2.34
CA MET A 139 -2.98 5.43 -3.28
C MET A 139 -3.10 6.92 -2.89
N ALA A 140 -4.25 7.35 -2.39
CA ALA A 140 -4.45 8.69 -1.85
C ALA A 140 -3.55 8.91 -0.62
N MET A 141 -3.53 7.97 0.34
CA MET A 141 -2.64 8.05 1.50
C MET A 141 -1.16 8.10 1.10
N SER A 142 -0.73 7.28 0.13
CA SER A 142 0.65 7.35 -0.41
C SER A 142 0.96 8.74 -0.99
N SER A 143 0.01 9.32 -1.74
CA SER A 143 0.16 10.63 -2.37
C SER A 143 0.20 11.77 -1.34
N TRP A 144 -0.66 11.71 -0.32
CA TRP A 144 -0.71 12.69 0.78
C TRP A 144 0.55 12.62 1.64
N ARG A 145 1.06 11.42 1.90
CA ARG A 145 2.34 11.22 2.59
C ARG A 145 3.50 11.88 1.84
N LEU A 146 3.57 11.71 0.52
CA LEU A 146 4.59 12.34 -0.33
C LEU A 146 4.42 13.87 -0.35
N TYR A 147 3.19 14.37 -0.46
CA TYR A 147 2.92 15.80 -0.41
C TYR A 147 3.24 16.42 0.95
N TYR A 148 2.96 15.73 2.05
CA TYR A 148 3.36 16.16 3.37
C TYR A 148 4.89 16.25 3.49
N ALA A 149 5.62 15.22 3.03
CA ALA A 149 7.07 15.23 3.02
C ALA A 149 7.65 16.37 2.17
N TYR A 150 6.97 16.74 1.08
CA TYR A 150 7.34 17.85 0.21
C TYR A 150 7.03 19.24 0.79
N SER A 151 5.83 19.42 1.34
CA SER A 151 5.26 20.73 1.66
C SER A 151 5.22 21.09 3.15
N GLY A 152 5.23 20.09 4.03
CA GLY A 152 4.96 20.24 5.47
C GLY A 152 3.50 20.58 5.81
N ASP A 153 2.57 20.54 4.85
CA ASP A 153 1.17 20.91 5.06
C ASP A 153 0.43 19.87 5.91
N GLN A 154 0.04 20.27 7.12
CA GLN A 154 -0.61 19.38 8.09
C GLN A 154 -2.01 18.95 7.67
N ARG A 155 -2.67 19.65 6.73
CA ARG A 155 -3.96 19.22 6.18
C ARG A 155 -3.85 17.84 5.54
N ALA A 156 -2.71 17.52 4.93
CA ALA A 156 -2.48 16.19 4.37
C ALA A 156 -2.49 15.10 5.44
N ILE A 157 -1.92 15.36 6.62
CA ILE A 157 -1.97 14.37 7.72
C ILE A 157 -3.40 14.23 8.25
N ALA A 158 -4.15 15.34 8.34
CA ALA A 158 -5.56 15.30 8.76
C ALA A 158 -6.41 14.43 7.83
N ASP A 159 -6.25 14.58 6.51
CA ASP A 159 -6.97 13.76 5.54
C ASP A 159 -6.56 12.29 5.58
N MET A 160 -5.26 11.98 5.74
CA MET A 160 -4.81 10.59 5.91
C MET A 160 -5.43 9.94 7.16
N VAL A 161 -5.56 10.69 8.25
CA VAL A 161 -6.27 10.24 9.47
C VAL A 161 -7.73 9.96 9.16
N LEU A 162 -8.42 10.85 8.45
CA LEU A 162 -9.82 10.65 8.05
C LEU A 162 -9.99 9.39 7.19
N MET A 163 -9.11 9.18 6.20
CA MET A 163 -9.14 8.00 5.33
C MET A 163 -8.91 6.71 6.12
N ALA A 164 -7.87 6.69 6.97
CA ALA A 164 -7.55 5.53 7.79
C ALA A 164 -8.65 5.21 8.79
N ASP A 165 -9.15 6.21 9.53
CA ASP A 165 -10.20 6.01 10.52
C ASP A 165 -11.49 5.50 9.84
N HIS A 166 -11.85 6.04 8.68
CA HIS A 166 -12.99 5.55 7.89
C HIS A 166 -12.89 4.05 7.56
N ILE A 167 -11.74 3.60 7.03
CA ILE A 167 -11.52 2.18 6.74
C ILE A 167 -11.57 1.33 8.03
N LEU A 168 -10.93 1.79 9.10
CA LEU A 168 -10.81 1.02 10.34
C LEU A 168 -12.11 0.94 11.14
N ASP A 169 -12.98 1.95 11.03
CA ASP A 169 -14.26 1.99 11.73
C ASP A 169 -15.39 1.34 10.91
N HIS A 170 -15.30 1.36 9.56
CA HIS A 170 -16.42 0.99 8.68
C HIS A 170 -16.08 -0.02 7.58
N GLY A 171 -14.84 -0.52 7.52
CA GLY A 171 -14.37 -1.26 6.35
C GLY A 171 -13.68 -2.59 6.59
N LEU A 172 -13.58 -3.09 7.83
CA LEU A 172 -12.85 -4.33 8.12
C LEU A 172 -13.77 -5.54 8.26
N SER A 173 -13.33 -6.68 7.73
CA SER A 173 -13.97 -7.96 8.01
C SER A 173 -13.93 -8.29 9.52
N PRO A 174 -15.01 -8.82 10.10
CA PRO A 174 -15.06 -9.16 11.52
C PRO A 174 -13.96 -10.13 11.97
N ALA A 175 -13.51 -10.01 13.21
CA ALA A 175 -12.53 -10.92 13.79
C ALA A 175 -12.99 -12.39 13.88
N THR A 176 -14.30 -12.64 13.70
CA THR A 176 -14.92 -13.98 13.68
C THR A 176 -14.92 -14.63 12.29
N ASP A 177 -14.60 -13.89 11.24
CA ASP A 177 -14.56 -14.40 9.88
C ASP A 177 -13.35 -15.30 9.67
N LEU A 178 -13.39 -16.14 8.62
CA LEU A 178 -12.24 -16.96 8.26
C LEU A 178 -11.05 -16.10 7.80
N TRP A 179 -11.30 -14.98 7.15
CA TRP A 179 -10.29 -13.96 6.84
C TRP A 179 -10.56 -12.71 7.67
N PRO A 180 -10.07 -12.65 8.92
CA PRO A 180 -10.39 -11.55 9.83
C PRO A 180 -9.55 -10.31 9.57
N ASN A 181 -10.09 -9.14 9.89
CA ASN A 181 -9.42 -7.83 9.86
C ASN A 181 -8.93 -7.38 8.47
N ILE A 182 -9.47 -7.95 7.39
CA ILE A 182 -9.11 -7.55 6.03
C ILE A 182 -10.01 -6.38 5.63
N PRO A 183 -9.46 -5.26 5.13
CA PRO A 183 -10.27 -4.18 4.60
C PRO A 183 -11.00 -4.62 3.32
N TYR A 184 -12.28 -4.28 3.23
CA TYR A 184 -13.05 -4.39 2.01
C TYR A 184 -12.67 -3.25 1.05
N PRO A 185 -12.49 -3.54 -0.25
CA PRO A 185 -12.07 -2.54 -1.22
C PRO A 185 -13.21 -1.66 -1.74
N TYR A 186 -14.48 -1.95 -1.44
CA TYR A 186 -15.61 -1.27 -2.05
C TYR A 186 -16.80 -1.09 -1.11
N ASN A 187 -17.51 0.03 -1.27
CA ASN A 187 -18.82 0.30 -0.65
C ASN A 187 -19.94 -0.29 -1.52
N TYR A 188 -20.26 -1.58 -1.31
CA TYR A 188 -21.16 -2.33 -2.18
C TYR A 188 -22.64 -2.00 -1.98
N ASP A 189 -23.01 -1.58 -0.77
CA ASP A 189 -24.39 -1.20 -0.46
C ASP A 189 -24.69 0.22 -1.00
N PRO A 190 -25.54 0.36 -2.04
CA PRO A 190 -25.85 1.67 -2.62
C PRO A 190 -26.65 2.58 -1.66
N ASP A 191 -27.25 2.02 -0.60
CA ASP A 191 -27.97 2.78 0.42
C ASP A 191 -27.04 3.19 1.59
N HIS A 192 -25.81 2.66 1.65
CA HIS A 192 -24.84 2.86 2.74
C HIS A 192 -23.40 3.03 2.20
N LEU A 193 -23.17 4.12 1.46
CA LEU A 193 -21.85 4.46 0.91
C LEU A 193 -20.83 4.88 1.98
N ASP A 194 -21.21 4.97 3.24
CA ASP A 194 -20.32 5.18 4.39
C ASP A 194 -19.66 3.88 4.89
N ILE A 195 -20.04 2.71 4.35
CA ILE A 195 -19.56 1.40 4.78
C ILE A 195 -18.83 0.69 3.63
N LEU A 196 -17.58 0.28 3.84
CA LEU A 196 -16.89 -0.62 2.90
C LEU A 196 -17.21 -2.06 3.29
N ASN A 197 -17.92 -2.80 2.43
CA ASN A 197 -18.46 -4.11 2.78
C ASN A 197 -18.28 -5.16 1.67
N GLY A 198 -17.62 -4.87 0.56
CA GLY A 198 -17.46 -5.86 -0.50
C GLY A 198 -16.54 -5.47 -1.64
N ASP A 199 -16.84 -6.06 -2.80
CA ASP A 199 -16.18 -5.83 -4.09
C ASP A 199 -17.22 -5.31 -5.10
N PHE A 200 -16.82 -4.35 -5.93
CA PHE A 200 -17.69 -3.71 -6.93
C PHE A 200 -18.45 -4.69 -7.82
N MET A 201 -17.75 -5.73 -8.31
CA MET A 201 -18.31 -6.68 -9.29
C MET A 201 -18.85 -7.96 -8.63
N TYR A 202 -18.29 -8.34 -7.49
CA TYR A 202 -18.50 -9.67 -6.92
C TYR A 202 -19.25 -9.71 -5.59
N GLY A 203 -19.64 -8.56 -5.04
CA GLY A 203 -20.61 -8.47 -3.96
C GLY A 203 -20.02 -8.31 -2.57
N GLU A 204 -20.93 -8.34 -1.60
CA GLU A 204 -20.62 -8.23 -0.18
C GLU A 204 -19.66 -9.33 0.29
N HIS A 205 -18.91 -9.00 1.33
CA HIS A 205 -17.95 -9.88 2.00
C HIS A 205 -16.79 -10.36 1.14
N ILE A 206 -16.64 -9.84 -0.09
CA ILE A 206 -15.49 -10.11 -0.95
C ILE A 206 -14.42 -9.05 -0.69
N ALA A 207 -13.25 -9.48 -0.24
CA ALA A 207 -12.08 -8.62 -0.08
C ALA A 207 -11.03 -8.90 -1.16
N GLN A 208 -10.12 -7.95 -1.36
CA GLN A 208 -8.98 -8.08 -2.26
C GLN A 208 -7.66 -8.03 -1.47
N THR A 209 -6.87 -9.11 -1.55
CA THR A 209 -5.74 -9.33 -0.63
C THR A 209 -4.55 -8.40 -0.90
N ASP A 210 -4.35 -8.00 -2.14
CA ASP A 210 -3.33 -7.04 -2.56
C ASP A 210 -3.62 -5.64 -1.99
N LYS A 211 -4.88 -5.19 -2.03
CA LYS A 211 -5.31 -3.88 -1.52
C LYS A 211 -5.18 -3.80 -0.02
N ALA A 212 -5.49 -4.92 0.66
CA ALA A 212 -5.22 -5.06 2.08
C ALA A 212 -3.74 -4.86 2.41
N GLY A 213 -2.83 -5.39 1.59
CA GLY A 213 -1.39 -5.14 1.69
C GLY A 213 -1.03 -3.66 1.55
N SER A 214 -1.54 -2.98 0.51
CA SER A 214 -1.33 -1.55 0.27
C SER A 214 -1.80 -0.69 1.46
N ILE A 215 -3.03 -0.90 1.94
CA ILE A 215 -3.57 -0.17 3.10
C ILE A 215 -2.76 -0.45 4.36
N GLY A 216 -2.42 -1.71 4.63
CA GLY A 216 -1.61 -2.07 5.81
C GLY A 216 -0.26 -1.35 5.81
N TYR A 217 0.38 -1.20 4.66
CA TYR A 217 1.63 -0.46 4.51
C TYR A 217 1.45 1.03 4.86
N GLU A 218 0.42 1.69 4.35
CA GLU A 218 0.16 3.11 4.64
C GLU A 218 -0.21 3.35 6.12
N LEU A 219 -0.88 2.41 6.77
CA LEU A 219 -1.16 2.48 8.21
C LEU A 219 0.12 2.50 9.06
N ILE A 220 1.20 1.83 8.65
CA ILE A 220 2.48 1.90 9.36
C ILE A 220 3.09 3.30 9.24
N TYR A 221 3.01 3.91 8.07
CA TYR A 221 3.52 5.27 7.89
C TYR A 221 2.69 6.28 8.66
N LEU A 222 1.37 6.12 8.68
CA LEU A 222 0.52 6.97 9.50
C LEU A 222 0.81 6.80 11.00
N TYR A 223 1.11 5.58 11.47
CA TYR A 223 1.63 5.35 12.82
C TYR A 223 2.95 6.09 13.06
N LYS A 224 3.93 6.01 12.15
CA LYS A 224 5.21 6.70 12.29
C LYS A 224 5.05 8.23 12.35
N ILE A 225 4.10 8.78 11.61
CA ILE A 225 3.81 10.22 11.56
C ILE A 225 3.09 10.69 12.83
N THR A 226 2.07 9.96 13.27
CA THR A 226 1.15 10.42 14.33
C THR A 226 1.49 9.88 15.71
N GLY A 227 2.22 8.78 15.79
CA GLY A 227 2.44 8.01 17.02
C GLY A 227 1.20 7.26 17.52
N ASN A 228 0.07 7.27 16.80
CA ASN A 228 -1.16 6.63 17.25
C ASN A 228 -1.08 5.10 17.09
N PRO A 229 -1.05 4.32 18.19
CA PRO A 229 -0.85 2.88 18.14
C PRO A 229 -1.98 2.11 17.44
N ARG A 230 -3.16 2.73 17.26
CA ARG A 230 -4.29 2.13 16.54
C ARG A 230 -3.88 1.68 15.13
N TYR A 231 -3.12 2.50 14.41
CA TYR A 231 -2.72 2.22 13.03
C TYR A 231 -1.73 1.05 12.94
N LEU A 232 -0.75 0.99 13.86
CA LEU A 232 0.17 -0.14 13.94
C LEU A 232 -0.56 -1.44 14.29
N GLN A 233 -1.52 -1.40 15.22
CA GLN A 233 -2.30 -2.57 15.61
C GLN A 233 -3.12 -3.12 14.44
N ALA A 234 -3.75 -2.23 13.67
CA ALA A 234 -4.48 -2.60 12.46
C ALA A 234 -3.55 -3.18 11.38
N ALA A 235 -2.41 -2.55 11.10
CA ALA A 235 -1.41 -3.05 10.16
C ALA A 235 -0.91 -4.46 10.54
N VAL A 236 -0.64 -4.70 11.82
CA VAL A 236 -0.27 -6.03 12.35
C VAL A 236 -1.39 -7.04 12.15
N ALA A 237 -2.65 -6.67 12.42
CA ALA A 237 -3.79 -7.56 12.25
C ALA A 237 -3.99 -7.98 10.78
N ILE A 238 -3.92 -7.02 9.85
CA ILE A 238 -3.96 -7.26 8.40
C ILE A 238 -2.80 -8.18 7.99
N ALA A 239 -1.57 -7.83 8.36
CA ALA A 239 -0.38 -8.58 7.98
C ALA A 239 -0.37 -10.01 8.52
N ASN A 240 -0.90 -10.23 9.73
CA ASN A 240 -1.06 -11.58 10.31
C ASN A 240 -2.00 -12.43 9.48
N THR A 241 -3.17 -11.90 9.10
CA THR A 241 -4.12 -12.64 8.26
C THR A 241 -3.50 -12.95 6.89
N LEU A 242 -2.89 -11.96 6.23
CA LEU A 242 -2.29 -12.18 4.91
C LEU A 242 -1.15 -13.21 4.97
N ALA A 243 -0.26 -13.14 5.96
CA ALA A 243 0.84 -14.09 6.11
C ALA A 243 0.37 -15.50 6.52
N GLN A 244 -0.81 -15.64 7.13
CA GLN A 244 -1.43 -16.94 7.43
C GLN A 244 -1.89 -17.66 6.18
N TYR A 245 -2.40 -16.93 5.21
CA TYR A 245 -2.97 -17.50 4.00
C TYR A 245 -2.03 -17.48 2.79
N THR A 246 -0.82 -16.92 2.92
CA THR A 246 0.18 -16.99 1.85
C THR A 246 0.67 -18.42 1.65
N GLU A 247 0.35 -19.00 0.49
CA GLU A 247 0.78 -20.33 0.09
C GLU A 247 1.90 -20.26 -0.98
N ALA A 248 2.35 -21.42 -1.47
CA ALA A 248 3.20 -21.45 -2.66
C ALA A 248 2.32 -21.24 -3.90
N GLY A 249 2.70 -20.31 -4.77
CA GLY A 249 2.07 -20.15 -6.08
C GLY A 249 2.75 -20.98 -7.16
N ASP A 250 2.12 -21.05 -8.32
CA ASP A 250 2.69 -21.57 -9.57
C ASP A 250 2.47 -20.58 -10.73
N GLU A 251 2.72 -21.01 -11.97
CA GLU A 251 2.57 -20.15 -13.15
C GLU A 251 1.14 -19.61 -13.33
N SER A 252 0.14 -20.32 -12.81
CA SER A 252 -1.29 -20.03 -12.98
C SER A 252 -1.99 -19.57 -11.70
N THR A 253 -1.33 -19.68 -10.54
CA THR A 253 -1.88 -19.36 -9.22
C THR A 253 -0.93 -18.49 -8.42
N SER A 254 -1.41 -17.36 -7.94
CA SER A 254 -0.64 -16.46 -7.07
C SER A 254 -0.61 -16.96 -5.62
N PRO A 255 0.45 -16.66 -4.84
CA PRO A 255 0.59 -17.04 -3.42
C PRO A 255 -0.58 -16.63 -2.53
N LEU A 256 -1.28 -15.57 -2.91
CA LEU A 256 -2.56 -15.14 -2.35
C LEU A 256 -3.54 -14.92 -3.51
N PRO A 257 -4.84 -15.18 -3.32
CA PRO A 257 -5.82 -14.92 -4.35
C PRO A 257 -6.09 -13.41 -4.48
N PHE A 258 -6.39 -12.95 -5.68
CA PHE A 258 -6.85 -11.58 -5.92
C PHE A 258 -8.06 -11.24 -5.07
N ARG A 259 -9.02 -12.16 -4.98
CA ARG A 259 -10.27 -12.02 -4.23
C ARG A 259 -10.52 -13.18 -3.30
N VAL A 260 -11.17 -12.88 -2.19
CA VAL A 260 -11.61 -13.91 -1.25
C VAL A 260 -12.90 -13.50 -0.55
N HIS A 261 -13.82 -14.44 -0.43
CA HIS A 261 -14.97 -14.28 0.44
C HIS A 261 -14.53 -14.44 1.90
N THR A 262 -14.58 -13.36 2.66
CA THR A 262 -14.00 -13.27 4.01
C THR A 262 -14.62 -14.24 5.03
N VAL A 263 -15.95 -14.39 5.00
CA VAL A 263 -16.68 -15.34 5.87
C VAL A 263 -16.35 -16.81 5.57
N THR A 264 -16.26 -17.19 4.28
CA THR A 264 -16.20 -18.61 3.86
C THR A 264 -14.81 -19.06 3.40
N GLY A 265 -13.89 -18.13 3.15
CA GLY A 265 -12.58 -18.39 2.56
C GLY A 265 -12.60 -18.79 1.09
N ALA A 266 -13.78 -18.78 0.44
CA ALA A 266 -13.91 -19.15 -0.96
C ALA A 266 -13.24 -18.11 -1.87
N HIS A 267 -12.34 -18.57 -2.75
CA HIS A 267 -11.71 -17.75 -3.79
C HIS A 267 -11.97 -18.30 -5.20
N ASN A 268 -12.27 -19.60 -5.38
CA ASN A 268 -12.44 -20.18 -6.73
C ASN A 268 -13.87 -20.20 -7.26
N VAL A 269 -14.87 -19.74 -6.51
CA VAL A 269 -16.30 -19.89 -6.85
C VAL A 269 -16.86 -18.59 -7.41
N GLY A 270 -16.78 -18.40 -8.72
CA GLY A 270 -17.48 -17.31 -9.41
C GLY A 270 -16.94 -15.89 -9.15
N LEU A 271 -15.81 -15.75 -8.46
CA LEU A 271 -15.23 -14.45 -8.09
C LEU A 271 -14.33 -13.82 -9.18
N GLY A 272 -14.40 -14.31 -10.42
CA GLY A 272 -13.57 -13.82 -11.53
C GLY A 272 -12.15 -14.36 -11.53
N ASN A 273 -11.19 -13.57 -12.03
CA ASN A 273 -9.78 -13.93 -12.04
C ASN A 273 -9.19 -13.85 -10.63
N MET A 274 -8.56 -14.94 -10.18
CA MET A 274 -7.93 -15.06 -8.85
C MET A 274 -6.44 -14.75 -8.84
N TYR A 275 -5.85 -14.53 -10.01
CA TYR A 275 -4.44 -14.25 -10.14
C TYR A 275 -4.15 -12.76 -9.94
N THR A 276 -3.25 -12.43 -9.02
CA THR A 276 -2.71 -11.06 -8.85
C THR A 276 -1.21 -11.09 -8.63
N THR A 277 -0.54 -10.01 -9.04
CA THR A 277 0.89 -9.76 -8.81
C THR A 277 1.15 -8.48 -8.06
N ASN A 278 0.10 -7.73 -7.67
CA ASN A 278 0.23 -6.44 -7.00
C ASN A 278 0.60 -6.62 -5.51
N PHE A 279 1.72 -7.29 -5.24
CA PHE A 279 2.18 -7.61 -3.90
C PHE A 279 3.23 -6.65 -3.36
N THR A 280 3.59 -5.60 -4.10
CA THR A 280 4.61 -4.62 -3.66
C THR A 280 4.22 -3.95 -2.35
N GLY A 281 2.98 -3.49 -2.21
CA GLY A 281 2.43 -2.97 -0.95
C GLY A 281 2.53 -3.99 0.20
N LEU A 282 2.22 -5.26 -0.07
CA LEU A 282 2.30 -6.34 0.92
C LEU A 282 3.74 -6.68 1.34
N LEU A 283 4.67 -6.73 0.38
CA LEU A 283 6.10 -6.93 0.67
C LEU A 283 6.62 -5.82 1.57
N MET A 284 6.34 -4.56 1.20
CA MET A 284 6.74 -3.39 1.98
C MET A 284 6.06 -3.35 3.36
N LEU A 285 4.80 -3.79 3.48
CA LEU A 285 4.11 -3.95 4.77
C LEU A 285 4.91 -4.87 5.72
N TRP A 286 5.26 -6.08 5.27
CA TRP A 286 6.01 -7.01 6.11
C TRP A 286 7.43 -6.54 6.42
N GLU A 287 8.11 -5.89 5.47
CA GLU A 287 9.42 -5.29 5.70
C GLU A 287 9.36 -4.18 6.76
N GLU A 288 8.35 -3.31 6.70
CA GLU A 288 8.20 -2.25 7.68
C GLU A 288 7.81 -2.77 9.07
N LEU A 289 7.01 -3.84 9.15
CA LEU A 289 6.73 -4.51 10.43
C LEU A 289 7.98 -5.15 11.04
N GLN A 290 8.88 -5.66 10.21
CA GLN A 290 10.20 -6.10 10.67
C GLN A 290 11.03 -4.93 11.20
N ASN A 291 11.04 -3.80 10.49
CA ASN A 291 11.77 -2.59 10.91
C ASN A 291 11.27 -2.04 12.25
N VAL A 292 9.96 -2.05 12.50
CA VAL A 292 9.37 -1.60 13.77
C VAL A 292 9.25 -2.72 14.81
N ASN A 293 9.73 -3.92 14.51
CA ASN A 293 9.72 -5.10 15.38
C ASN A 293 8.32 -5.40 15.97
N ALA A 294 7.29 -5.47 15.11
CA ALA A 294 5.91 -5.67 15.52
C ALA A 294 5.26 -6.84 14.77
N GLY A 295 4.39 -7.59 15.44
CA GLY A 295 3.63 -8.70 14.85
C GLY A 295 4.40 -10.02 14.76
N ASN A 296 4.00 -10.90 13.84
CA ASN A 296 4.57 -12.23 13.68
C ASN A 296 5.75 -12.27 12.70
N LEU A 297 6.89 -11.73 13.12
CA LEU A 297 8.07 -11.55 12.25
C LEU A 297 8.55 -12.84 11.56
N ALA A 298 8.50 -13.97 12.27
CA ALA A 298 8.91 -15.25 11.71
C ALA A 298 8.00 -15.66 10.54
N GLN A 299 6.68 -15.48 10.70
CA GLN A 299 5.72 -15.80 9.66
C GLN A 299 5.78 -14.81 8.49
N TYR A 300 6.00 -13.52 8.79
CA TYR A 300 6.20 -12.49 7.76
C TYR A 300 7.40 -12.81 6.88
N GLY A 301 8.54 -13.21 7.45
CA GLY A 301 9.72 -13.62 6.68
C GLY A 301 9.44 -14.81 5.75
N VAL A 302 8.66 -15.80 6.21
CA VAL A 302 8.28 -16.96 5.37
C VAL A 302 7.35 -16.54 4.23
N ALA A 303 6.32 -15.74 4.52
CA ALA A 303 5.35 -15.30 3.53
C ALA A 303 5.98 -14.36 2.49
N HIS A 304 6.81 -13.42 2.96
CA HIS A 304 7.58 -12.50 2.13
C HIS A 304 8.48 -13.24 1.14
N GLN A 305 9.24 -14.22 1.62
CA GLN A 305 10.11 -15.03 0.77
C GLN A 305 9.32 -15.81 -0.29
N ARG A 306 8.16 -16.39 0.06
CA ARG A 306 7.29 -17.10 -0.90
C ARG A 306 6.84 -16.19 -2.04
N ILE A 307 6.38 -14.97 -1.71
CA ILE A 307 5.95 -14.00 -2.72
C ILE A 307 7.13 -13.56 -3.57
N LEU A 308 8.28 -13.22 -2.97
CA LEU A 308 9.46 -12.79 -3.73
C LEU A 308 9.99 -13.88 -4.67
N ASP A 309 10.06 -15.14 -4.21
CA ASP A 309 10.49 -16.25 -5.04
C ASP A 309 9.52 -16.48 -6.19
N TRP A 310 8.21 -16.40 -5.93
CA TRP A 310 7.18 -16.54 -6.94
C TRP A 310 7.22 -15.42 -7.99
N LEU A 311 7.32 -14.15 -7.56
CA LEU A 311 7.46 -12.98 -8.44
C LEU A 311 8.69 -13.12 -9.36
N ARG A 312 9.82 -13.53 -8.80
CA ARG A 312 11.07 -13.78 -9.55
C ARG A 312 10.94 -14.97 -10.51
N THR A 313 10.16 -15.97 -10.16
CA THR A 313 10.08 -17.21 -10.96
C THR A 313 9.09 -17.10 -12.13
N TYR A 314 7.92 -16.49 -11.92
CA TYR A 314 6.87 -16.46 -12.94
C TYR A 314 6.61 -15.07 -13.53
N PRO A 315 5.99 -14.09 -12.85
CA PRO A 315 5.53 -12.84 -13.47
C PRO A 315 6.63 -12.05 -14.20
N VAL A 316 7.83 -11.97 -13.61
CA VAL A 316 8.98 -11.26 -14.18
C VAL A 316 9.45 -11.86 -15.51
N HIS A 317 9.21 -13.17 -15.72
CA HIS A 317 9.70 -13.90 -16.88
C HIS A 317 8.62 -14.22 -17.92
N ASN A 318 7.35 -14.32 -17.50
CA ASN A 318 6.24 -14.61 -18.41
C ASN A 318 5.36 -13.39 -18.73
N ASN A 319 5.59 -12.24 -18.09
CA ASN A 319 4.81 -11.01 -18.26
C ASN A 319 3.30 -11.19 -18.06
N VAL A 320 2.94 -12.05 -17.10
CA VAL A 320 1.56 -12.27 -16.63
C VAL A 320 1.41 -11.54 -15.28
N TYR A 321 0.62 -10.46 -15.26
CA TYR A 321 0.47 -9.59 -14.10
C TYR A 321 -0.90 -9.67 -13.43
N GLY A 322 -1.94 -10.04 -14.17
CA GLY A 322 -3.29 -10.12 -13.61
C GLY A 322 -3.93 -8.75 -13.38
N ALA A 323 -5.13 -8.81 -12.79
CA ALA A 323 -5.96 -7.65 -12.60
C ALA A 323 -5.41 -6.72 -11.50
N PHE A 324 -5.86 -5.47 -11.55
CA PHE A 324 -5.63 -4.49 -10.49
C PHE A 324 -6.96 -3.82 -10.14
N PHE A 325 -7.65 -3.28 -11.16
CA PHE A 325 -8.96 -2.68 -11.06
C PHE A 325 -10.07 -3.72 -10.86
N GLU A 326 -11.10 -3.30 -10.15
CA GLU A 326 -12.24 -4.09 -9.71
C GLU A 326 -13.30 -4.32 -10.81
N ASP A 327 -13.39 -3.41 -11.77
CA ASP A 327 -14.40 -3.33 -12.84
C ASP A 327 -14.15 -4.28 -14.03
N GLY A 328 -13.01 -4.98 -14.05
CA GLY A 328 -12.66 -5.95 -15.09
C GLY A 328 -13.35 -7.31 -14.90
N PRO A 329 -14.13 -7.83 -15.88
CA PRO A 329 -14.86 -9.10 -15.74
C PRO A 329 -13.99 -10.37 -15.86
N GLY A 330 -12.66 -10.23 -15.96
CA GLY A 330 -11.77 -11.36 -16.24
C GLY A 330 -10.27 -11.04 -16.08
N PHE A 331 -9.43 -11.83 -16.73
CA PHE A 331 -7.99 -11.59 -16.72
C PHE A 331 -7.65 -10.31 -17.50
N THR A 332 -6.93 -9.41 -16.85
CA THR A 332 -6.32 -8.23 -17.48
C THR A 332 -4.84 -8.21 -17.13
N ASN A 333 -4.01 -7.55 -17.93
CA ASN A 333 -2.63 -7.25 -17.57
C ASN A 333 -2.53 -5.75 -17.36
N THR A 334 -2.56 -5.31 -16.11
CA THR A 334 -2.54 -3.89 -15.77
C THR A 334 -1.11 -3.40 -15.55
N GLN A 335 -0.74 -2.30 -16.22
CA GLN A 335 0.61 -1.73 -16.19
C GLN A 335 1.11 -1.42 -14.77
N ILE A 336 0.24 -1.00 -13.85
CA ILE A 336 0.63 -0.63 -12.48
C ILE A 336 1.32 -1.77 -11.73
N ASN A 337 0.91 -3.02 -11.95
CA ASN A 337 1.51 -4.19 -11.33
C ASN A 337 2.98 -4.33 -11.75
N ALA A 338 3.26 -4.16 -13.04
CA ALA A 338 4.61 -4.17 -13.58
C ALA A 338 5.43 -2.97 -13.10
N VAL A 339 4.89 -1.75 -13.21
CA VAL A 339 5.63 -0.53 -12.88
C VAL A 339 5.96 -0.48 -11.38
N THR A 340 5.03 -0.81 -10.50
CA THR A 340 5.31 -0.88 -9.06
C THR A 340 6.31 -1.96 -8.71
N LEU A 341 6.25 -3.12 -9.37
CA LEU A 341 7.24 -4.18 -9.17
C LEU A 341 8.64 -3.72 -9.61
N ALA A 342 8.77 -3.10 -10.78
CA ALA A 342 10.03 -2.56 -11.25
C ALA A 342 10.61 -1.51 -10.27
N MET A 343 9.76 -0.61 -9.75
CA MET A 343 10.16 0.35 -8.71
C MET A 343 10.65 -0.37 -7.45
N TYR A 344 9.90 -1.35 -6.95
CA TYR A 344 10.29 -2.14 -5.78
C TYR A 344 11.65 -2.82 -5.99
N ILE A 345 11.89 -3.45 -7.14
CA ILE A 345 13.16 -4.10 -7.48
C ILE A 345 14.33 -3.10 -7.45
N MET A 346 14.14 -1.90 -8.01
CA MET A 346 15.16 -0.85 -8.06
C MET A 346 15.45 -0.25 -6.68
N GLU A 347 14.45 -0.16 -5.81
CA GLU A 347 14.58 0.37 -4.45
C GLU A 347 15.12 -0.67 -3.45
N HIS A 348 14.96 -1.97 -3.75
CA HIS A 348 15.34 -3.07 -2.87
C HIS A 348 16.30 -4.07 -3.53
N PRO A 349 17.41 -3.63 -4.16
CA PRO A 349 18.29 -4.49 -4.96
C PRO A 349 18.97 -5.59 -4.12
N THR A 350 19.21 -5.35 -2.83
CA THR A 350 19.79 -6.34 -1.91
C THR A 350 18.79 -7.42 -1.53
N ILE A 351 17.52 -7.07 -1.34
CA ILE A 351 16.45 -8.03 -1.03
C ILE A 351 16.15 -8.87 -2.27
N TRP A 352 16.09 -8.23 -3.44
CA TRP A 352 15.79 -8.90 -4.71
C TRP A 352 16.88 -9.89 -5.15
N GLY A 353 18.14 -9.44 -5.07
CA GLY A 353 19.31 -10.23 -5.44
C GLY A 353 20.03 -9.71 -6.69
N SER A 354 21.08 -10.42 -7.11
CA SER A 354 22.02 -9.96 -8.14
C SER A 354 21.41 -9.74 -9.53
N THR A 355 20.22 -10.27 -9.79
CA THR A 355 19.52 -10.15 -11.08
C THR A 355 18.66 -8.89 -11.18
N TRP A 356 18.58 -8.06 -10.13
CA TRP A 356 17.64 -6.93 -10.04
C TRP A 356 17.62 -6.00 -11.26
N GLN A 357 18.77 -5.71 -11.89
CA GLN A 357 18.81 -4.83 -13.07
C GLN A 357 18.15 -5.47 -14.29
N ALA A 358 18.40 -6.75 -14.50
CA ALA A 358 17.83 -7.49 -15.62
C ALA A 358 16.34 -7.70 -15.39
N ASP A 359 15.94 -8.03 -14.16
CA ASP A 359 14.55 -8.29 -13.79
C ASP A 359 13.71 -7.00 -13.83
N ALA A 360 14.21 -5.88 -13.29
CA ALA A 360 13.53 -4.58 -13.36
C ALA A 360 13.31 -4.11 -14.81
N ARG A 361 14.28 -4.38 -15.69
CA ARG A 361 14.11 -4.13 -17.13
C ARG A 361 13.09 -5.08 -17.76
N SER A 362 13.18 -6.38 -17.47
CA SER A 362 12.29 -7.42 -18.00
C SER A 362 10.83 -7.14 -17.65
N VAL A 363 10.57 -6.59 -16.46
CA VAL A 363 9.21 -6.23 -16.02
C VAL A 363 8.60 -5.10 -16.86
N LEU A 364 9.42 -4.23 -17.47
CA LEU A 364 8.98 -3.08 -18.26
C LEU A 364 9.01 -3.30 -19.79
N ASP A 365 9.63 -4.39 -20.25
CA ASP A 365 9.74 -4.80 -21.65
C ASP A 365 8.56 -5.73 -22.03
#